data_AF-K1L9U2-F1
#
_entry.id   AF-K1L9U2-F1
#
_cell.length_a   1.000
_cell.length_b   1.000
_cell.length_c   1.000
_cell.angle_alpha   90.00
_cell.angle_beta   90.00
_cell.angle_gamma   90.00
#
_symmetry.space_group_name_H-M   'P 1'
#
loop_
_entity.id
_entity.type
_entity.pdbx_description
1 polymer ?
#
loop_
_entity_poly.entity_id
_entity_poly.type
_entity_poly.pdbx_seq_one_letter_code
_entity_poly.pdbx_strand_id
1 'polypeptide(L)'
;MKKRLNITIEEETIKKIKKYAEDNDISVSNLVEEHFEAILKPKSRIKTKIGLVDFVKSLPPSKIEFPKEMDWKKAYKASKIHGD
;
A
#
# COMPACT_ATOMS: atom_id res chain seq x y z
N MET A 1 2.88 2.47 -29.69
CA MET A 1 4.01 1.79 -30.36
C MET A 1 5.06 1.45 -29.33
N LYS A 2 5.60 0.22 -29.35
CA LYS A 2 6.72 -0.17 -28.47
C LYS A 2 8.05 0.29 -29.08
N LYS A 3 9.01 0.70 -28.25
CA LYS A 3 10.38 1.03 -28.65
C LYS A 3 11.37 0.09 -27.98
N ARG A 4 12.54 -0.14 -28.61
CA ARG A 4 13.61 -0.95 -28.02
C ARG A 4 14.40 -0.12 -27.01
N LEU A 5 14.71 -0.71 -25.87
CA LEU A 5 15.57 -0.14 -24.83
C LEU A 5 16.82 -1.01 -24.69
N ASN A 6 17.99 -0.40 -24.81
CA ASN A 6 19.28 -1.06 -24.54
C ASN A 6 19.80 -0.59 -23.19
N ILE A 7 20.13 -1.51 -22.31
CA ILE A 7 20.64 -1.24 -20.95
C ILE A 7 21.87 -2.08 -20.67
N THR A 8 22.83 -1.47 -19.97
CA THR A 8 24.02 -2.17 -19.46
C THR A 8 23.73 -2.69 -18.06
N ILE A 9 23.88 -3.99 -17.86
CA ILE A 9 23.64 -4.68 -16.60
C ILE A 9 24.76 -5.73 -16.41
N GLU A 10 25.18 -5.94 -15.16
CA GLU A 10 26.12 -7.00 -14.79
C GLU A 10 25.66 -8.39 -15.26
N GLU A 11 26.60 -9.18 -15.80
CA GLU A 11 26.29 -10.49 -16.41
C GLU A 11 25.64 -11.45 -15.41
N GLU A 12 26.13 -11.49 -14.16
CA GLU A 12 25.55 -12.33 -13.12
C GLU A 12 24.09 -11.96 -12.80
N THR A 13 23.79 -10.67 -12.82
CA THR A 13 22.43 -10.16 -12.59
C THR A 13 21.51 -10.57 -13.74
N ILE A 14 21.99 -10.53 -14.99
CA ILE A 14 21.26 -11.02 -16.16
C ILE A 14 20.95 -12.52 -16.03
N LYS A 15 21.90 -13.33 -15.57
CA LYS A 15 21.69 -14.77 -15.35
C LYS A 15 20.62 -15.03 -14.30
N LYS A 16 20.69 -14.33 -13.16
CA LYS A 16 19.73 -14.46 -12.06
C LYS A 16 18.31 -14.05 -12.48
N ILE A 17 18.16 -12.91 -13.17
CA ILE A 17 16.84 -12.42 -13.56
C ILE A 17 16.20 -13.26 -14.66
N LYS A 18 17.00 -13.82 -15.59
CA LYS A 18 16.49 -14.75 -16.61
C LYS A 18 15.93 -16.02 -15.98
N LYS A 19 16.67 -16.60 -15.03
CA LYS A 19 16.19 -17.77 -14.29
C LYS A 19 14.90 -17.46 -13.54
N TYR A 20 14.87 -16.34 -12.81
CA TYR A 20 13.66 -15.90 -12.12
C TYR A 20 12.47 -15.73 -13.07
N ALA A 21 12.70 -15.15 -14.24
CA ALA A 21 11.65 -14.92 -15.24
C ALA A 21 11.10 -16.25 -15.79
N GLU A 22 11.96 -17.22 -16.06
CA GLU A 22 11.59 -18.58 -16.48
C GLU A 22 10.81 -19.32 -15.38
N ASP A 23 11.29 -19.29 -14.13
CA ASP A 23 10.64 -19.93 -12.98
C ASP A 23 9.23 -19.38 -12.71
N ASN A 24 8.94 -18.14 -13.15
CA ASN A 24 7.67 -17.45 -12.95
C ASN A 24 6.83 -17.32 -14.24
N ASP A 25 7.23 -17.95 -15.35
CA ASP A 25 6.57 -17.87 -16.67
C ASP A 25 6.32 -16.42 -17.15
N ILE A 26 7.30 -15.54 -16.92
CA ILE A 26 7.28 -14.13 -17.32
C ILE A 26 8.51 -13.78 -18.14
N SER A 27 8.43 -12.70 -18.92
CA SER A 27 9.59 -12.19 -19.67
C SER A 27 10.33 -11.12 -18.90
N VAL A 28 11.65 -11.04 -19.10
CA VAL A 28 12.48 -9.95 -18.54
C VAL A 28 12.02 -8.58 -19.04
N SER A 29 11.56 -8.48 -20.28
CA SER A 29 10.99 -7.24 -20.82
C SER A 29 9.72 -6.81 -20.08
N ASN A 30 8.84 -7.77 -19.73
CA ASN A 30 7.65 -7.47 -18.92
C ASN A 30 8.04 -6.99 -17.53
N LEU A 31 9.01 -7.65 -16.87
CA LEU A 31 9.49 -7.22 -15.55
C LEU A 31 10.00 -5.78 -15.54
N VAL A 32 10.78 -5.41 -16.57
CA VAL A 32 11.31 -4.04 -16.70
C VAL A 32 10.20 -3.04 -16.98
N GLU A 33 9.28 -3.37 -17.90
CA GLU A 33 8.14 -2.49 -18.23
C GLU A 33 7.25 -2.27 -17.01
N GLU A 34 6.88 -3.33 -16.29
CA GLU A 34 6.08 -3.25 -15.07
C GLU A 34 6.75 -2.41 -13.99
N HIS A 35 8.06 -2.54 -13.83
CA HIS A 35 8.82 -1.73 -12.89
C HIS A 35 8.79 -0.24 -13.27
N PHE A 36 8.99 0.08 -14.56
CA PHE A 36 8.87 1.46 -15.03
C PHE A 36 7.45 1.99 -14.85
N GLU A 37 6.42 1.22 -15.20
CA GLU A 37 5.03 1.61 -14.95
C GLU A 37 4.76 1.84 -13.45
N ALA A 38 5.32 1.01 -12.56
CA ALA A 38 5.17 1.18 -11.12
C ALA A 38 5.80 2.49 -10.62
N ILE A 39 6.95 2.89 -11.17
CA ILE A 39 7.61 4.16 -10.84
C ILE A 39 6.85 5.36 -11.43
N LEU A 40 6.35 5.22 -12.66
CA LEU A 40 5.64 6.28 -13.37
C LEU A 40 4.19 6.45 -12.88
N LYS A 41 3.61 5.42 -12.26
CA LYS A 41 2.31 5.54 -11.61
C LYS A 41 2.41 6.66 -10.59
N PRO A 42 1.58 7.72 -10.72
CA PRO A 42 1.56 8.77 -9.72
C PRO A 42 1.26 8.05 -8.41
N LYS A 43 2.17 8.16 -7.42
CA LYS A 43 1.91 7.68 -6.05
C LYS A 43 0.50 8.14 -5.76
N SER A 44 -0.42 7.19 -5.63
CA SER A 44 -1.82 7.49 -5.42
C SER A 44 -1.86 8.45 -4.24
N ARG A 45 -1.98 9.76 -4.52
CA ARG A 45 -2.67 10.67 -3.62
C ARG A 45 -4.04 10.05 -3.62
N ILE A 46 -4.27 9.22 -2.60
CA ILE A 46 -5.51 8.56 -2.25
C ILE A 46 -6.62 9.15 -3.11
N LYS A 47 -7.14 8.39 -4.10
CA LYS A 47 -8.16 8.90 -5.04
C LYS A 47 -9.39 9.46 -4.31
N THR A 48 -9.53 9.13 -3.03
CA THR A 48 -10.28 9.90 -2.06
C THR A 48 -9.37 10.90 -1.35
N LYS A 49 -9.46 12.20 -1.72
CA LYS A 49 -9.04 13.32 -0.84
C LYS A 49 -9.95 13.39 0.41
N ILE A 50 -10.28 12.26 1.00
CA ILE A 50 -11.06 12.22 2.22
C ILE A 50 -10.00 12.19 3.32
N GLY A 51 -9.85 13.31 4.02
CA GLY A 51 -9.00 13.33 5.22
C GLY A 51 -9.50 12.26 6.20
N LEU A 52 -8.63 11.77 7.09
CA LEU A 52 -9.01 10.77 8.09
C LEU A 52 -10.30 11.16 8.84
N VAL A 53 -10.46 12.45 9.14
CA VAL A 53 -11.67 13.02 9.76
C VAL A 53 -12.92 12.84 8.89
N ASP A 54 -12.82 13.14 7.60
CA ASP A 54 -13.95 13.04 6.67
C ASP A 54 -14.32 11.57 6.42
N PHE A 55 -13.34 10.67 6.51
CA PHE A 55 -13.57 9.23 6.40
C PHE A 55 -14.30 8.70 7.64
N VAL A 56 -13.88 9.10 8.83
CA VAL A 56 -14.57 8.70 10.08
C VAL A 56 -16.01 9.21 10.08
N LYS A 57 -16.27 10.41 9.54
CA LYS A 57 -17.62 10.97 9.42
C LYS A 57 -18.49 10.30 8.37
N SER A 58 -17.90 9.69 7.34
CA SER A 58 -18.66 8.96 6.30
C SER A 58 -19.04 7.55 6.71
N LEU A 59 -18.49 7.02 7.81
CA LEU A 59 -18.88 5.72 8.33
C LEU A 59 -20.32 5.74 8.85
N PRO A 60 -21.09 4.65 8.66
CA PRO A 60 -22.43 4.55 9.22
C PRO A 60 -22.39 4.68 10.75
N PRO A 61 -23.43 5.25 11.38
CA PRO A 61 -23.49 5.38 12.83
C PRO A 61 -23.38 4.00 13.48
N SER A 62 -22.78 3.97 14.66
CA SER A 62 -22.66 2.74 15.42
C SER A 62 -24.03 2.15 15.71
N LYS A 63 -24.15 0.82 15.59
CA LYS A 63 -25.34 0.08 16.03
C LYS A 63 -25.52 0.08 17.56
N ILE A 64 -24.52 0.56 18.28
CA ILE A 64 -24.45 0.60 19.73
C ILE A 64 -24.61 2.06 20.14
N GLU A 65 -25.52 2.32 21.09
CA GLU A 65 -25.67 3.63 21.70
C GLU A 65 -24.58 3.83 22.76
N PHE A 66 -23.77 4.87 22.56
CA PHE A 66 -22.73 5.23 23.51
C PHE A 66 -23.25 6.30 24.48
N PRO A 67 -23.10 6.13 25.81
CA PRO A 67 -23.50 7.14 26.78
C PRO A 67 -22.78 8.47 26.53
N LYS A 68 -23.55 9.56 26.40
CA LYS A 68 -23.03 10.90 26.09
C LYS A 68 -22.19 11.49 27.23
N GLU A 69 -22.45 11.06 28.46
CA GLU A 69 -21.79 11.57 29.67
C GLU A 69 -20.48 10.83 30.00
N MET A 70 -20.15 9.76 29.26
CA MET A 70 -18.97 8.95 29.54
C MET A 70 -17.68 9.65 29.08
N ASP A 71 -16.74 9.87 30.00
CA ASP A 71 -15.39 10.31 29.66
C ASP A 71 -14.54 9.11 29.19
N TRP A 72 -14.59 8.85 27.89
CA TRP A 72 -13.83 7.79 27.23
C TRP A 72 -12.32 7.95 27.36
N LYS A 73 -11.80 9.18 27.48
CA LYS A 73 -10.36 9.41 27.67
C LYS A 73 -9.92 8.93 29.05
N LYS A 74 -10.72 9.22 30.08
CA LYS A 74 -10.46 8.76 31.45
C LYS A 74 -10.59 7.24 31.55
N ALA A 75 -11.61 6.66 30.94
CA ALA A 75 -11.82 5.21 30.90
C ALA A 75 -10.64 4.46 30.25
N TYR A 76 -10.18 4.93 29.09
CA TYR A 76 -9.04 4.34 28.38
C TYR A 76 -7.73 4.44 29.17
N LYS A 77 -7.49 5.57 29.85
CA LYS A 77 -6.33 5.71 30.73
C LYS A 77 -6.40 4.75 31.91
N ALA A 78 -7.57 4.63 32.54
CA ALA A 78 -7.78 3.71 33.66
C ALA A 78 -7.57 2.25 33.25
N SER A 79 -8.04 1.84 32.05
CA SER A 79 -7.86 0.48 31.53
C SER A 79 -6.40 0.18 31.17
N LYS A 80 -5.62 1.18 30.75
CA LYS A 80 -4.17 1.02 30.52
C LYS A 80 -3.36 0.93 31.81
N ILE A 81 -3.86 1.51 32.90
CA ILE A 81 -3.23 1.45 34.23
C ILE A 81 -3.56 0.12 34.95
N HIS A 82 -4.67 -0.52 34.60
CA HIS A 82 -5.14 -1.80 35.17
C HIS A 82 -5.07 -2.97 34.17
N GLY A 83 -4.24 -2.88 33.13
CA GLY A 83 -4.09 -3.95 32.16
C GLY A 83 -3.13 -5.03 32.63
N ASP A 84 -3.66 -6.21 32.98
CA ASP A 84 -3.10 -7.51 32.59
C ASP A 84 -3.08 -7.63 31.04
#